data_AF-A0A967XTV3-F1
#
_entry.id   AF-A0A967XTV3-F1
#
_cell.length_a   1.000
_cell.length_b   1.000
_cell.length_c   1.000
_cell.angle_alpha   90.00
_cell.angle_beta   90.00
_cell.angle_gamma   90.00
#
_symmetry.space_group_name_H-M   'P 1'
#
loop_
_entity.id
_entity.type
_entity.pdbx_description
1 polymer ?
#
loop_
_entity_poly.entity_id
_entity_poly.type
_entity_poly.pdbx_seq_one_letter_code
_entity_poly.pdbx_strand_id
1 'polypeptide(L)'
;MKTTLQCPKCQETLKLNESSCANCGQEFCPECYYPIDFDAENCPNCGATFDVFCPRCENEIDPAAVFCRHCGLVFEENNPVLVPEYLKVGTSDDGEETKEEDDFNGICPVCQAPLYIEDGYCAECETTLCTNCG
;
A
#
# COMPACT_ATOMS: atom_id res chain seq x y z
N MET A 1 -15.68 -36.32 -21.11
CA MET A 1 -14.86 -35.75 -20.01
C MET A 1 -15.63 -34.56 -19.47
N LYS A 2 -15.82 -34.46 -18.14
CA LYS A 2 -16.48 -33.27 -17.57
C LYS A 2 -15.49 -32.11 -17.66
N THR A 3 -15.80 -31.11 -18.48
CA THR A 3 -14.98 -29.91 -18.73
C THR A 3 -15.44 -28.71 -17.90
N THR A 4 -16.44 -28.90 -17.05
CA THR A 4 -17.05 -27.89 -16.20
C THR A 4 -17.29 -28.43 -14.79
N LEU A 5 -17.24 -27.54 -13.81
CA LEU A 5 -17.60 -27.81 -12.41
C LEU A 5 -18.64 -26.77 -11.94
N GLN A 6 -19.30 -27.04 -10.81
CA GLN A 6 -20.27 -26.10 -10.23
C GLN A 6 -19.61 -25.33 -9.09
N CYS A 7 -19.81 -24.01 -9.06
CA CYS A 7 -19.35 -23.19 -7.95
C CYS A 7 -20.05 -23.64 -6.65
N PRO A 8 -19.32 -24.01 -5.58
CA PRO A 8 -19.92 -24.43 -4.32
C PRO A 8 -20.69 -23.30 -3.62
N LYS A 9 -20.39 -22.04 -3.93
CA LYS A 9 -21.03 -20.85 -3.34
C LYS A 9 -22.32 -20.44 -4.05
N CYS A 10 -22.28 -20.32 -5.38
CA CYS A 10 -23.42 -19.79 -6.16
C CYS A 10 -24.01 -20.76 -7.19
N GLN A 11 -23.45 -21.96 -7.34
CA GLN A 11 -23.91 -22.98 -8.29
C GLN A 11 -23.86 -22.54 -9.76
N GLU A 12 -23.02 -21.55 -10.08
CA GLU A 12 -22.71 -21.19 -11.46
C GLU A 12 -21.81 -22.26 -12.10
N THR A 13 -21.98 -22.46 -13.42
CA THR A 13 -21.13 -23.39 -14.17
C THR A 13 -19.78 -22.74 -14.47
N LEU A 14 -18.72 -23.26 -13.86
CA LEU A 14 -17.35 -22.81 -14.06
C LEU A 14 -16.66 -23.66 -15.12
N LYS A 15 -15.72 -23.06 -15.84
CA LYS A 15 -14.79 -23.82 -16.69
C LYS A 15 -13.66 -24.38 -15.83
N LEU A 16 -13.18 -25.59 -16.16
CA LEU A 16 -11.94 -26.06 -15.55
C LEU A 16 -10.81 -25.05 -15.85
N ASN A 17 -9.97 -24.80 -14.84
CA ASN A 17 -8.84 -23.86 -14.82
C ASN A 17 -9.19 -22.37 -14.58
N GLU A 18 -10.44 -22.06 -14.23
CA GLU A 18 -10.76 -20.72 -13.69
C GLU A 18 -10.31 -20.66 -12.22
N SER A 19 -9.45 -19.69 -11.90
CA SER A 19 -8.95 -19.43 -10.54
C SER A 19 -10.00 -18.75 -9.64
N SER A 20 -11.01 -18.11 -10.24
CA SER A 20 -12.12 -17.51 -9.51
C SER A 20 -13.44 -17.57 -10.29
N CYS A 21 -14.56 -17.53 -9.57
CA CYS A 21 -15.90 -17.56 -10.14
C CYS A 21 -16.27 -16.19 -10.71
N ALA A 22 -16.51 -16.10 -12.02
CA ALA A 22 -16.96 -14.86 -12.67
C ALA A 22 -18.31 -14.30 -12.18
N ASN A 23 -19.16 -15.13 -11.55
CA ASN A 23 -20.47 -14.71 -11.05
C ASN A 23 -20.41 -14.15 -9.62
N CYS A 24 -19.70 -14.83 -8.71
CA CYS A 24 -19.69 -14.46 -7.28
C CYS A 24 -18.31 -14.08 -6.71
N GLY A 25 -17.26 -14.09 -7.51
CA GLY A 25 -15.90 -13.76 -7.12
C GLY A 25 -15.20 -14.79 -6.22
N GLN A 26 -15.79 -15.96 -5.97
CA GLN A 26 -15.16 -17.00 -5.15
C GLN A 26 -13.86 -17.49 -5.78
N GLU A 27 -12.75 -17.44 -5.04
CA GLU A 27 -11.47 -18.01 -5.46
C GLU A 27 -11.34 -19.48 -5.11
N PHE A 28 -10.51 -20.20 -5.85
CA PHE A 28 -10.31 -21.64 -5.71
C PHE A 28 -8.84 -22.02 -5.64
N CYS A 29 -8.55 -23.01 -4.80
CA CYS A 29 -7.22 -23.61 -4.77
C CYS A 29 -6.89 -24.26 -6.13
N PRO A 30 -5.78 -23.90 -6.80
CA PRO A 30 -5.40 -24.47 -8.10
C PRO A 30 -5.10 -25.98 -8.04
N GLU A 31 -4.72 -26.51 -6.88
CA GLU A 31 -4.38 -27.92 -6.70
C GLU A 31 -5.62 -28.81 -6.52
N CYS A 32 -6.62 -28.34 -5.76
CA CYS A 32 -7.75 -29.18 -5.35
C CYS A 32 -9.15 -28.58 -5.58
N TYR A 33 -9.23 -27.37 -6.14
CA TYR A 33 -10.47 -26.61 -6.39
C TYR A 33 -11.34 -26.34 -5.16
N TYR A 34 -10.77 -26.46 -3.96
CA TYR A 34 -11.47 -26.05 -2.74
C TYR A 34 -11.62 -24.53 -2.70
N PRO A 35 -12.79 -23.99 -2.29
CA PRO A 35 -12.97 -22.55 -2.15
C PRO A 35 -12.04 -21.98 -1.08
N ILE A 36 -11.29 -20.92 -1.42
CA ILE A 36 -10.35 -20.24 -0.54
C ILE A 36 -10.70 -18.75 -0.44
N ASP A 37 -10.29 -18.11 0.65
CA ASP A 37 -10.33 -16.65 0.79
C ASP A 37 -9.16 -16.00 0.04
N PHE A 38 -9.31 -14.73 -0.35
CA PHE A 38 -8.31 -14.00 -1.15
C PHE A 38 -6.99 -13.77 -0.40
N ASP A 39 -7.06 -13.73 0.93
CA ASP A 39 -5.92 -13.58 1.85
C ASP A 39 -5.43 -14.93 2.41
N ALA A 40 -5.95 -16.07 1.91
CA ALA A 40 -5.51 -17.38 2.38
C ALA A 40 -4.05 -17.62 1.98
N GLU A 41 -3.19 -17.85 2.97
CA GLU A 41 -1.78 -18.24 2.75
C GLU A 41 -1.62 -19.73 2.40
N ASN A 42 -2.59 -20.54 2.81
CA ASN A 42 -2.62 -21.97 2.54
C ASN A 42 -4.05 -22.48 2.31
N CYS A 43 -4.16 -23.58 1.57
CA CYS A 43 -5.43 -24.26 1.36
C CYS A 43 -5.81 -25.10 2.59
N PRO A 44 -6.97 -24.86 3.23
CA PRO A 44 -7.39 -25.62 4.41
C PRO A 44 -7.76 -27.08 4.10
N ASN A 45 -7.94 -27.43 2.82
CA ASN A 45 -8.34 -28.77 2.40
C ASN A 45 -7.15 -29.66 2.00
N CYS A 46 -6.18 -29.14 1.24
CA CYS A 46 -5.03 -29.92 0.77
C CYS A 46 -3.68 -29.49 1.36
N GLY A 47 -3.60 -28.34 2.03
CA GLY A 47 -2.36 -27.82 2.63
C GLY A 47 -1.39 -27.16 1.64
N ALA A 48 -1.79 -26.90 0.38
CA ALA A 48 -0.97 -26.15 -0.56
C ALA A 48 -0.73 -24.72 -0.06
N THR A 49 0.51 -24.23 -0.13
CA THR A 49 0.89 -22.85 0.20
C THR A 49 0.87 -21.97 -1.04
N PHE A 50 0.51 -20.70 -0.88
CA PHE A 50 0.43 -19.74 -1.98
C PHE A 50 1.51 -18.67 -1.82
N ASP A 51 2.48 -18.68 -2.72
CA ASP A 51 3.54 -17.69 -2.73
C ASP A 51 3.11 -16.47 -3.54
N VAL A 52 3.34 -15.27 -3.01
CA VAL A 52 3.07 -14.01 -3.70
C VAL A 52 4.37 -13.46 -4.27
N PHE A 53 4.34 -13.05 -5.53
CA PHE A 53 5.51 -12.50 -6.22
C PHE A 53 5.28 -11.05 -6.61
N CYS A 54 6.33 -10.24 -6.51
CA CYS A 54 6.30 -8.86 -6.96
C CYS A 54 6.09 -8.80 -8.49
N PRO A 55 5.06 -8.11 -9.00
CA PRO A 55 4.77 -8.03 -10.43
C PRO A 55 5.84 -7.28 -11.25
N ARG A 56 6.77 -6.58 -10.58
CA ARG A 56 7.85 -5.83 -11.25
C ARG A 56 9.17 -6.58 -11.30
N CYS A 57 9.52 -7.31 -10.25
CA CYS A 57 10.84 -7.93 -10.14
C CYS A 57 10.79 -9.44 -9.86
N GLU A 58 9.60 -10.03 -9.81
CA GLU A 58 9.36 -11.47 -9.67
C GLU A 58 10.00 -12.10 -8.42
N ASN A 59 10.44 -11.29 -7.46
CA ASN A 59 10.88 -11.77 -6.17
C ASN A 59 9.67 -12.05 -5.28
N GLU A 60 9.77 -13.09 -4.47
CA GLU A 60 8.80 -13.43 -3.44
C GLU A 60 8.63 -12.26 -2.46
N ILE A 61 7.38 -11.98 -2.12
CA ILE A 61 6.98 -10.95 -1.18
C ILE A 61 6.04 -11.53 -0.14
N ASP A 62 6.02 -10.91 1.03
CA ASP A 62 5.01 -11.18 2.04
C ASP A 62 3.64 -10.71 1.51
N PRO A 63 2.56 -11.49 1.64
CA PRO A 63 1.22 -11.10 1.18
C PRO A 63 0.70 -9.82 1.86
N ALA A 64 1.17 -9.51 3.08
CA ALA A 64 0.85 -8.28 3.79
C ALA A 64 1.86 -7.14 3.53
N ALA A 65 2.83 -7.32 2.63
CA ALA A 65 3.78 -6.28 2.29
C ALA A 65 3.06 -5.10 1.61
N VAL A 66 3.32 -3.88 2.08
CA VAL A 66 2.86 -2.64 1.42
C VAL A 66 3.84 -2.13 0.36
N PHE A 67 5.05 -2.68 0.30
CA PHE A 67 6.02 -2.44 -0.76
C PHE A 67 6.99 -3.62 -0.94
N CYS A 68 7.58 -3.73 -2.13
CA CYS A 68 8.60 -4.71 -2.44
C CYS A 68 9.98 -4.27 -1.91
N ARG A 69 10.54 -5.02 -0.95
CA ARG A 69 11.90 -4.78 -0.44
C ARG A 69 13.03 -4.97 -1.47
N HIS A 70 12.76 -5.63 -2.58
CA HIS A 70 13.76 -5.94 -3.61
C HIS A 70 13.87 -4.82 -4.67
N CYS A 71 12.76 -4.21 -5.07
CA CYS A 71 12.74 -3.20 -6.14
C CYS A 71 12.07 -1.87 -5.77
N GLY A 72 11.54 -1.74 -4.55
CA GLY A 72 10.86 -0.53 -4.06
C GLY A 72 9.50 -0.25 -4.70
N LEU A 73 8.87 -1.22 -5.37
CA LEU A 73 7.50 -1.05 -5.87
C LEU A 73 6.54 -0.98 -4.68
N VAL A 74 5.72 0.07 -4.60
CA VAL A 74 4.64 0.18 -3.60
C VAL A 74 3.41 -0.56 -4.11
N PHE A 75 2.80 -1.38 -3.26
CA PHE A 75 1.56 -2.09 -3.56
C PHE A 75 0.42 -1.24 -2.99
N GLU A 76 -0.19 -0.42 -3.84
CA GLU A 76 -1.39 0.33 -3.44
C GLU A 76 -2.53 -0.66 -3.23
N GLU A 77 -2.73 -1.11 -2.00
CA GLU A 77 -3.97 -1.77 -1.63
C GLU A 77 -5.07 -0.69 -1.59
N ASN A 78 -6.24 -0.98 -2.17
CA ASN A 78 -7.44 -0.17 -1.99
C ASN A 78 -7.93 -0.27 -0.53
N ASN A 79 -7.19 0.32 0.40
CA ASN A 79 -7.67 0.65 1.72
C ASN A 79 -7.88 2.16 1.71
N PRO A 80 -9.14 2.66 1.75
CA PRO A 80 -9.34 4.04 2.13
C PRO A 80 -8.84 4.11 3.56
N VAL A 81 -7.57 4.48 3.74
CA VAL A 81 -7.04 4.88 5.03
C VAL A 81 -8.08 5.83 5.55
N LEU A 82 -8.77 5.40 6.61
CA LEU A 82 -9.50 6.29 7.48
C LEU A 82 -8.43 7.24 7.95
N VAL A 83 -8.25 8.33 7.19
CA VAL A 83 -7.56 9.51 7.66
C VAL A 83 -8.26 9.80 8.98
N PRO A 84 -7.59 9.58 10.11
CA PRO A 84 -8.27 9.70 11.37
C PRO A 84 -8.77 11.14 11.46
N GLU A 85 -9.95 11.36 12.05
CA GLU A 85 -10.61 12.67 12.00
C GLU A 85 -9.76 13.84 12.51
N TYR A 86 -8.65 13.57 13.20
CA TYR A 86 -7.65 14.57 13.57
C TYR A 86 -6.87 15.20 12.39
N LEU A 87 -6.96 14.67 11.16
CA LEU A 87 -6.43 15.29 9.94
C LEU A 87 -7.43 16.14 9.16
N LYS A 88 -8.67 16.31 9.66
CA LYS A 88 -9.58 17.35 9.17
C LYS A 88 -9.09 18.69 9.69
N VAL A 89 -8.07 19.28 9.04
CA VAL A 89 -7.71 20.69 9.22
C VAL A 89 -8.91 21.52 8.79
N GLY A 90 -9.67 21.94 9.79
CA GLY A 90 -10.82 22.81 9.65
C GLY A 90 -10.38 24.17 9.16
N THR A 91 -10.98 24.59 8.06
CA THR A 91 -11.12 26.00 7.72
C THR A 91 -11.97 26.67 8.81
N SER A 92 -11.41 27.61 9.54
CA SER A 92 -12.14 28.56 10.36
C SER A 92 -11.36 29.87 10.36
N ASP A 93 -11.82 30.79 9.52
CA ASP A 93 -11.67 32.23 9.72
C ASP A 93 -11.88 32.59 11.20
N ASP A 94 -10.87 33.23 11.80
CA ASP A 94 -11.05 34.39 12.66
C ASP A 94 -9.70 35.11 12.66
N GLY A 95 -9.66 36.24 11.97
CA GLY A 95 -8.43 36.98 11.71
C GLY A 95 -7.79 37.53 12.98
N GLU A 96 -6.46 37.53 12.99
CA GLU A 96 -5.73 38.70 13.44
C GLU A 96 -4.41 38.83 12.65
N GLU A 97 -4.25 40.00 12.08
CA GLU A 97 -3.20 40.45 11.18
C GLU A 97 -1.84 40.45 11.91
N THR A 98 -0.78 39.87 11.32
CA THR A 98 0.51 40.56 11.11
C THR A 98 1.59 39.67 10.49
N LYS A 99 2.07 40.15 9.33
CA LYS A 99 3.41 40.03 8.71
C LYS A 99 3.74 38.78 7.88
N GLU A 100 3.72 39.03 6.58
CA GLU A 100 4.49 38.34 5.55
C GLU A 100 5.97 38.30 5.92
N GLU A 101 6.53 37.12 6.21
CA GLU A 101 7.95 36.85 5.96
C GLU A 101 8.24 35.32 5.95
N ASP A 102 8.40 34.84 4.71
CA ASP A 102 9.19 33.72 4.22
C ASP A 102 8.62 32.28 4.24
N ASP A 103 8.27 31.84 3.02
CA ASP A 103 7.96 30.48 2.52
C ASP A 103 9.07 29.45 2.83
N PHE A 104 9.32 29.16 4.10
CA PHE A 104 10.23 28.09 4.47
C PHE A 104 9.49 26.74 4.45
N ASN A 105 9.55 26.07 3.30
CA ASN A 105 8.88 24.79 3.01
C ASN A 105 9.49 23.56 3.71
N GLY A 106 10.40 23.75 4.67
CA GLY A 106 11.07 22.66 5.38
C GLY A 106 12.09 21.90 4.54
N ILE A 107 12.53 22.45 3.41
CA ILE A 107 13.46 21.81 2.49
C ILE A 107 14.67 22.71 2.27
N CYS A 108 15.87 22.13 2.34
CA CYS A 108 17.10 22.83 2.03
C CYS A 108 17.11 23.29 0.54
N PRO A 109 17.29 24.58 0.22
CA PRO A 109 17.27 25.07 -1.16
C PRO A 109 18.48 24.62 -1.99
N VAL A 110 19.51 24.06 -1.33
CA VAL A 110 20.76 23.62 -1.98
C VAL A 110 20.72 22.12 -2.29
N CYS A 111 20.33 21.28 -1.33
CA CYS A 111 20.37 19.82 -1.48
C CYS A 111 18.99 19.15 -1.50
N GLN A 112 17.91 19.92 -1.29
CA GLN A 112 16.52 19.44 -1.26
C GLN A 112 16.21 18.41 -0.16
N ALA A 113 17.08 18.26 0.83
CA ALA A 113 16.81 17.42 1.99
C ALA A 113 15.84 18.11 2.98
N PRO A 114 14.99 17.35 3.68
CA PRO A 114 14.11 17.88 4.71
C PRO A 114 14.91 18.41 5.91
N LEU A 115 14.62 19.63 6.35
CA LEU A 115 15.19 20.26 7.54
C LEU A 115 14.20 20.14 8.69
N TYR A 116 14.68 19.70 9.86
CA TYR A 116 13.85 19.65 11.07
C TYR A 116 13.80 21.06 11.70
N ILE A 117 12.57 21.57 11.85
CA ILE A 117 12.27 23.00 12.04
C ILE A 117 12.32 23.46 13.51
N GLU A 118 12.76 22.62 14.46
CA GLU A 118 12.88 23.10 15.85
C GLU A 118 14.20 23.86 16.13
N ASP A 119 15.26 23.60 15.37
CA ASP A 119 16.59 24.21 15.58
C ASP A 119 17.37 24.50 14.27
N GLY A 120 16.77 24.23 13.11
CA GLY A 120 17.38 24.53 11.80
C GLY A 120 18.65 23.74 11.53
N TYR A 121 18.71 22.51 12.05
CA TYR A 121 19.85 21.61 11.90
C TYR A 121 19.64 20.62 10.74
N CYS A 122 20.69 20.42 9.92
CA CYS A 122 20.72 19.41 8.87
C CYS A 122 21.55 18.20 9.29
N ALA A 123 20.91 17.02 9.38
CA ALA A 123 21.57 15.78 9.80
C ALA A 123 22.51 15.17 8.75
N GLU A 124 22.38 15.55 7.48
CA GLU A 124 23.20 15.02 6.38
C GLU A 124 24.54 15.77 6.23
N CYS A 125 24.59 17.04 6.62
CA CYS A 125 25.81 17.86 6.57
C CYS A 125 26.24 18.43 7.93
N GLU A 126 25.57 18.00 9.01
CA GLU A 126 25.85 18.31 10.41
C GLU A 126 25.99 19.82 10.72
N THR A 127 25.27 20.68 10.00
CA THR A 127 25.33 22.15 10.20
C THR A 127 23.98 22.70 10.66
N THR A 128 24.04 23.62 11.62
CA THR A 128 22.93 24.53 11.98
C THR A 128 22.90 25.72 11.02
N LEU A 129 21.69 26.10 10.58
CA LEU A 129 21.31 27.28 9.78
C LEU A 129 22.47 28.02 9.09
N CYS A 130 22.64 27.71 7.79
CA CYS A 130 23.50 28.38 6.84
C CYS A 130 23.54 29.91 7.04
N THR A 131 24.75 30.51 6.98
CA THR A 131 25.11 31.88 7.38
C THR A 131 24.42 33.03 6.60
N ASN A 132 23.43 32.74 5.75
CA ASN A 132 22.65 33.74 5.01
C ASN A 132 21.15 33.71 5.33
N CYS A 133 20.72 32.92 6.31
CA CYS A 133 19.34 32.91 6.82
C CYS A 133 19.27 33.53 8.21
N GLY A 134 19.82 34.74 8.34
CA GLY A 134 19.70 35.64 9.48
C GLY A 134 19.45 37.06 9.01
#